data_AF-A0A815ZV24-F1
#
_entry.id   AF-A0A815ZV24-F1
#
_cell.length_a   1.000
_cell.length_b   1.000
_cell.length_c   1.000
_cell.angle_alpha   90.00
_cell.angle_beta   90.00
_cell.angle_gamma   90.00
#
_symmetry.space_group_name_H-M   'P 1'
#
loop_
_entity.id
_entity.type
_entity.pdbx_description
1 polymer ?
#
loop_
_entity_poly.entity_id
_entity_poly.type
_entity_poly.pdbx_seq_one_letter_code
_entity_poly.pdbx_strand_id
1 'polypeptide(L)'
;MLVIMDDFNARVGDDYETWKEVMGKCGIIGEETTDNGLRLLEFCLVHNLSVTSTFFSHKNVHKYTHYSRNKEGTKSQIDHILINRRWRTSVEDTRVYRGADFMNTDHRLLLSKIKIKLKVMKNDNKVVKADVVQLQNPEKRIDFELKLANKFASLKDEAGNLEKNWEILKEATTSSALEVCGKKKKNKKRWFNNEVESLVEKKVKLFHKWQTIGKGDGQTANCSNRQHFEGLLNVGKELAEETLLKLDEQESDLEEPYPTEREITDAIKALKNNKAAGIDGIHAEMIKAGGTTLAKYLYQMFVEIWKAEKVPEDWVKAVVVPLFKKGDRSI
;
A
#
# COMPACT_ATOMS: atom_id res chain seq x y z
N MET A 1 -7.30 9.11 7.48
CA MET A 1 -7.74 9.99 6.39
C MET A 1 -8.58 9.11 5.48
N LEU A 2 -9.85 9.46 5.26
CA LEU A 2 -10.74 8.74 4.34
C LEU A 2 -10.76 9.49 3.01
N VAL A 3 -10.56 8.76 1.93
CA VAL A 3 -10.66 9.24 0.54
C VAL A 3 -11.52 8.23 -0.21
N ILE A 4 -12.54 8.71 -0.92
CA ILE A 4 -13.40 7.90 -1.80
C ILE A 4 -13.20 8.42 -3.22
N MET A 5 -12.98 7.54 -4.18
CA MET A 5 -12.72 7.91 -5.57
C MET A 5 -13.51 6.96 -6.44
N ASP A 6 -14.37 7.50 -7.29
CA ASP A 6 -15.17 6.68 -8.18
C ASP A 6 -15.78 7.53 -9.31
N ASP A 7 -16.35 6.83 -10.29
CA ASP A 7 -17.32 7.41 -11.22
C ASP A 7 -18.71 7.39 -10.56
N PHE A 8 -19.12 8.53 -10.02
CA PHE A 8 -20.40 8.66 -9.34
C PHE A 8 -21.56 8.90 -10.31
N ASN A 9 -21.27 9.07 -11.62
CA ASN A 9 -22.25 9.46 -12.62
C ASN A 9 -23.11 10.67 -12.17
N ALA A 10 -22.45 11.62 -11.51
CA ALA A 10 -23.08 12.72 -10.78
C ALA A 10 -22.45 14.04 -11.22
N ARG A 11 -23.27 14.99 -11.67
CA ARG A 11 -22.81 16.37 -11.95
C ARG A 11 -23.20 17.23 -10.78
N VAL A 12 -22.21 17.81 -10.10
CA VAL A 12 -22.43 18.60 -8.88
C VAL A 12 -22.68 20.08 -9.16
N GLY A 13 -22.29 20.60 -10.33
CA GLY A 13 -22.50 21.98 -10.73
C GLY A 13 -21.60 23.00 -10.00
N ASP A 14 -22.10 24.22 -9.80
CA ASP A 14 -21.37 25.35 -9.21
C ASP A 14 -22.07 26.06 -8.03
N ASP A 15 -23.16 25.48 -7.49
CA ASP A 15 -23.91 26.06 -6.37
C ASP A 15 -23.18 25.94 -5.01
N TYR A 16 -22.12 26.74 -4.88
CA TYR A 16 -21.33 26.81 -3.66
C TYR A 16 -22.10 27.40 -2.46
N GLU A 17 -23.03 28.33 -2.69
CA GLU A 17 -23.72 29.03 -1.60
C GLU A 17 -24.61 28.07 -0.81
N THR A 18 -25.32 27.18 -1.51
CA THR A 18 -26.11 26.11 -0.88
C THR A 18 -25.20 25.05 -0.23
N TRP A 19 -24.11 24.67 -0.90
CA TRP A 19 -23.29 23.51 -0.51
C TRP A 19 -21.91 23.87 0.07
N LYS A 20 -21.80 25.02 0.77
CA LYS A 20 -20.53 25.61 1.23
C LYS A 20 -19.61 24.66 2.01
N GLU A 21 -20.20 23.70 2.71
CA GLU A 21 -19.46 22.75 3.55
C GLU A 21 -18.94 21.52 2.81
N VAL A 22 -19.54 21.21 1.66
CA VAL A 22 -19.24 20.03 0.84
C VAL A 22 -18.42 20.43 -0.40
N MET A 23 -18.82 21.51 -1.07
CA MET A 23 -18.21 21.99 -2.30
C MET A 23 -17.18 23.09 -2.06
N GLY A 24 -16.38 23.39 -3.07
CA GLY A 24 -15.57 24.59 -3.17
C GLY A 24 -16.16 25.57 -4.18
N LYS A 25 -15.57 26.76 -4.24
CA LYS A 25 -16.04 27.88 -5.07
C LYS A 25 -15.73 27.72 -6.56
N CYS A 26 -15.13 26.60 -6.95
CA CYS A 26 -14.58 26.39 -8.29
C CYS A 26 -15.25 25.20 -9.00
N GLY A 27 -16.55 24.99 -8.78
CA GLY A 27 -17.38 24.11 -9.61
C GLY A 27 -17.37 24.48 -11.11
N ILE A 28 -18.11 23.74 -11.92
CA ILE A 28 -18.22 24.04 -13.36
C ILE A 28 -19.33 25.06 -13.56
N ILE A 29 -18.93 26.27 -13.96
CA ILE A 29 -19.87 27.39 -14.08
C ILE A 29 -20.92 27.09 -15.15
N GLY A 30 -22.19 27.19 -14.76
CA GLY A 30 -23.34 26.94 -15.65
C GLY A 30 -23.63 25.47 -15.93
N GLU A 31 -22.99 24.54 -15.21
CA GLU A 31 -23.38 23.12 -15.23
C GLU A 31 -24.48 22.89 -14.18
N GLU A 32 -25.63 22.38 -14.61
CA GLU A 32 -26.72 22.04 -13.70
C GLU A 32 -26.38 20.81 -12.86
N THR A 33 -26.70 20.87 -11.57
CA THR A 33 -26.62 19.74 -10.66
C THR A 33 -27.66 18.69 -11.04
N THR A 34 -27.24 17.45 -11.30
CA THR A 34 -28.18 16.34 -11.59
C THR A 34 -28.79 15.78 -10.31
N ASP A 35 -29.85 14.96 -10.41
CA ASP A 35 -30.41 14.24 -9.25
C ASP A 35 -29.35 13.40 -8.52
N ASN A 36 -28.52 12.67 -9.27
CA ASN A 36 -27.34 11.98 -8.71
C ASN A 36 -26.35 12.93 -8.06
N GLY A 37 -26.17 14.13 -8.63
CA GLY A 37 -25.38 15.22 -8.05
C GLY A 37 -25.90 15.64 -6.68
N LEU A 38 -27.21 15.86 -6.56
CA LEU A 38 -27.85 16.22 -5.29
C LEU A 38 -27.67 15.10 -4.25
N ARG A 39 -27.94 13.84 -4.62
CA ARG A 39 -27.73 12.68 -3.73
C ARG A 39 -26.28 12.56 -3.28
N LEU A 40 -25.32 12.80 -4.17
CA LEU A 40 -23.90 12.79 -3.83
C LEU A 40 -23.54 13.91 -2.85
N LEU A 41 -24.10 15.10 -3.04
CA LEU A 41 -23.89 16.24 -2.15
C LEU A 41 -24.51 16.01 -0.76
N GLU A 42 -25.73 15.45 -0.70
CA GLU A 42 -26.39 15.03 0.54
C GLU A 42 -25.57 13.94 1.26
N PHE A 43 -25.11 12.92 0.54
CA PHE A 43 -24.23 11.89 1.06
C PHE A 43 -22.96 12.50 1.66
N CYS A 44 -22.32 13.43 0.94
CA CYS A 44 -21.13 14.10 1.44
C CYS A 44 -21.42 14.94 2.69
N LEU A 45 -22.59 15.58 2.77
CA LEU A 45 -22.98 16.36 3.93
C LEU A 45 -23.13 15.46 5.18
N VAL A 46 -23.88 14.36 5.05
CA VAL A 46 -24.14 13.41 6.16
C VAL A 46 -22.84 12.76 6.65
N HIS A 47 -21.94 12.40 5.73
CA HIS A 47 -20.69 11.70 6.08
C HIS A 47 -19.49 12.63 6.32
N ASN A 48 -19.70 13.94 6.42
CA ASN A 48 -18.63 14.94 6.60
C ASN A 48 -17.52 14.79 5.55
N LEU A 49 -17.91 14.65 4.28
CA LEU A 49 -17.02 14.61 3.13
C LEU A 49 -17.07 15.94 2.37
N SER A 50 -16.11 16.12 1.47
CA SER A 50 -16.05 17.26 0.58
C SER A 50 -15.54 16.85 -0.81
N VAL A 51 -16.13 17.44 -1.84
CA VAL A 51 -15.89 17.10 -3.26
C VAL A 51 -14.69 17.90 -3.77
N THR A 52 -13.52 17.27 -3.90
CA THR A 52 -12.26 18.00 -4.12
C THR A 52 -12.13 18.61 -5.52
N SER A 53 -12.84 18.07 -6.51
CA SER A 53 -12.86 18.59 -7.90
C SER A 53 -13.40 20.01 -8.02
N THR A 54 -14.08 20.51 -6.98
CA THR A 54 -14.69 21.85 -6.93
C THR A 54 -13.84 22.87 -6.16
N PHE A 55 -12.68 22.50 -5.62
CA PHE A 55 -11.91 23.36 -4.72
C PHE A 55 -11.02 24.38 -5.43
N PHE A 56 -10.47 24.01 -6.58
CA PHE A 56 -9.38 24.74 -7.22
C PHE A 56 -9.81 25.32 -8.57
N SER A 57 -9.35 26.53 -8.84
CA SER A 57 -9.62 27.19 -10.12
C SER A 57 -8.75 26.59 -11.22
N HIS A 58 -9.40 26.01 -12.22
CA HIS A 58 -8.76 25.46 -13.41
C HIS A 58 -9.57 25.78 -14.66
N LYS A 59 -8.91 25.71 -15.82
CA LYS A 59 -9.61 25.72 -17.11
C LYS A 59 -10.49 24.48 -17.21
N ASN A 60 -11.66 24.58 -17.85
CA ASN A 60 -12.63 23.48 -17.95
C ASN A 60 -12.04 22.19 -18.56
N VAL A 61 -11.05 22.31 -19.45
CA VAL A 61 -10.32 21.16 -20.00
C VAL A 61 -9.62 20.28 -18.94
N HIS A 62 -9.37 20.83 -17.75
CA HIS A 62 -8.79 20.15 -16.58
C HIS A 62 -9.84 19.78 -15.53
N LYS A 63 -11.14 19.99 -15.81
CA LYS A 63 -12.25 19.66 -14.92
C LYS A 63 -13.15 18.55 -15.46
N TYR A 64 -13.35 18.50 -16.79
CA TYR A 64 -14.16 17.47 -17.44
C TYR A 64 -13.46 16.11 -17.44
N THR A 65 -14.12 15.14 -16.84
CA THR A 65 -13.61 13.77 -16.67
C THR A 65 -14.17 12.84 -17.74
N HIS A 66 -15.31 13.15 -18.34
CA HIS A 66 -15.94 12.33 -19.37
C HIS A 66 -16.26 13.13 -20.64
N TYR A 67 -16.05 12.49 -21.79
CA TYR A 67 -16.24 13.03 -23.14
C TYR A 67 -17.11 12.06 -23.95
N SER A 68 -18.36 12.43 -24.21
CA SER A 68 -19.26 11.61 -25.03
C SER A 68 -18.74 11.48 -26.45
N ARG A 69 -18.85 10.26 -27.01
CA ARG A 69 -18.51 9.95 -28.41
C ARG A 69 -19.59 10.37 -29.42
N ASN A 70 -20.69 10.95 -28.94
CA ASN A 70 -21.81 11.39 -29.77
C ASN A 70 -21.42 12.61 -30.62
N LYS A 71 -22.19 12.86 -31.71
CA LYS A 71 -21.94 13.97 -32.66
C LYS A 71 -21.87 15.36 -32.01
N GLU A 72 -22.51 15.54 -30.86
CA GLU A 72 -22.56 16.80 -30.10
C GLU A 72 -21.33 17.02 -29.19
N GLY A 73 -20.53 15.98 -28.93
CA GLY A 73 -19.28 16.09 -28.15
C GLY A 73 -19.48 16.64 -26.74
N THR A 74 -20.53 16.19 -26.05
CA THR A 74 -20.86 16.63 -24.69
C THR A 74 -19.77 16.22 -23.70
N LYS A 75 -19.55 17.08 -22.69
CA LYS A 75 -18.49 16.95 -21.70
C LYS A 75 -19.11 17.09 -20.33
N SER A 76 -18.73 16.23 -19.41
CA SER A 76 -19.25 16.22 -18.05
C SER A 76 -18.15 15.97 -17.04
N GLN A 77 -18.37 16.43 -15.82
CA GLN A 77 -17.61 16.00 -14.66
C GLN A 77 -18.48 15.02 -13.86
N ILE A 78 -18.09 13.75 -13.88
CA ILE A 78 -18.83 12.64 -13.23
C ILE A 78 -17.94 11.77 -12.33
N ASP A 79 -16.63 11.79 -12.58
CA ASP A 79 -15.64 11.22 -11.70
C ASP A 79 -15.30 12.22 -10.59
N HIS A 80 -15.34 11.77 -9.35
CA HIS A 80 -15.07 12.62 -8.20
C HIS A 80 -14.12 11.96 -7.21
N ILE A 81 -13.35 12.81 -6.54
CA ILE A 81 -12.55 12.44 -5.38
C ILE A 81 -13.17 13.15 -4.18
N LEU A 82 -13.63 12.36 -3.22
CA LEU A 82 -14.20 12.82 -1.97
C LEU A 82 -13.17 12.66 -0.87
N ILE A 83 -13.05 13.66 -0.01
CA ILE A 83 -12.17 13.59 1.16
C ILE A 83 -12.94 13.94 2.42
N ASN A 84 -12.61 13.30 3.53
CA ASN A 84 -13.13 13.71 4.82
C ASN A 84 -12.82 15.20 5.08
N ARG A 85 -13.84 15.97 5.50
CA ARG A 85 -13.82 17.42 5.64
C ARG A 85 -12.68 17.91 6.53
N ARG A 86 -12.31 17.14 7.57
CA ARG A 86 -11.17 17.45 8.45
C ARG A 86 -9.84 17.56 7.68
N TRP A 87 -9.70 16.84 6.57
CA TRP A 87 -8.51 16.79 5.73
C TRP A 87 -8.62 17.68 4.48
N ARG A 88 -9.68 18.49 4.35
CA ARG A 88 -9.89 19.39 3.21
C ARG A 88 -8.69 20.29 2.92
N THR A 89 -8.06 20.83 3.97
CA THR A 89 -6.89 21.71 3.87
C THR A 89 -5.59 20.97 3.52
N SER A 90 -5.59 19.63 3.54
CA SER A 90 -4.48 18.81 3.08
C SER A 90 -4.47 18.61 1.57
N VAL A 91 -5.58 18.87 0.87
CA VAL A 91 -5.62 18.80 -0.60
C VAL A 91 -4.91 20.03 -1.16
N GLU A 92 -3.91 19.82 -2.01
CA GLU A 92 -3.14 20.88 -2.68
C GLU A 92 -3.65 21.18 -4.09
N ASP A 93 -4.16 20.17 -4.79
CA ASP A 93 -4.64 20.29 -6.17
C ASP A 93 -5.62 19.14 -6.49
N THR A 94 -6.61 19.35 -7.35
CA THR A 94 -7.43 18.26 -7.93
C THR A 94 -7.81 18.63 -9.36
N ARG A 95 -7.32 17.86 -10.33
CA ARG A 95 -7.50 18.16 -11.76
C ARG A 95 -7.36 16.93 -12.64
N VAL A 96 -7.92 17.04 -13.83
CA VAL A 96 -7.84 16.03 -14.88
C VAL A 96 -6.48 16.04 -15.57
N TYR A 97 -5.88 14.85 -15.68
CA TYR A 97 -4.61 14.61 -16.34
C TYR A 97 -4.80 14.25 -17.82
N ARG A 98 -4.59 15.25 -18.68
CA ARG A 98 -4.75 15.12 -20.14
C ARG A 98 -3.57 14.43 -20.85
N GLY A 99 -2.52 14.04 -20.12
CA GLY A 99 -1.35 13.37 -20.72
C GLY A 99 -1.56 11.87 -20.94
N ALA A 100 -2.66 11.30 -20.44
CA ALA A 100 -2.99 9.88 -20.50
C ALA A 100 -4.01 9.53 -21.60
N ASP A 101 -4.21 10.42 -22.58
CA ASP A 101 -5.20 10.25 -23.67
C ASP A 101 -4.87 9.07 -24.63
N PHE A 102 -3.84 8.26 -24.37
CA PHE A 102 -3.41 7.14 -25.22
C PHE A 102 -4.27 5.87 -25.08
N MET A 103 -5.16 5.80 -24.08
CA MET A 103 -5.96 4.60 -23.78
C MET A 103 -7.31 4.52 -24.54
N ASN A 104 -7.62 5.47 -25.44
CA ASN A 104 -8.85 5.52 -26.24
C ASN A 104 -10.16 5.31 -25.44
N THR A 105 -10.17 5.77 -24.19
CA THR A 105 -11.36 5.86 -23.34
C THR A 105 -11.98 7.25 -23.45
N ASP A 106 -13.29 7.30 -23.29
CA ASP A 106 -14.10 8.52 -23.13
C ASP A 106 -13.92 9.16 -21.74
N HIS A 107 -13.33 8.45 -20.77
CA HIS A 107 -12.96 8.98 -19.47
C HIS A 107 -11.52 9.50 -19.46
N ARG A 108 -11.26 10.47 -18.59
CA ARG A 108 -9.94 11.02 -18.32
C ARG A 108 -9.60 10.91 -16.85
N LEU A 109 -8.34 10.55 -16.60
CA LEU A 109 -7.82 10.34 -15.26
C LEU A 109 -7.92 11.61 -14.40
N LEU A 110 -8.67 11.53 -13.30
CA LEU A 110 -8.73 12.57 -12.28
C LEU A 110 -7.61 12.34 -11.25
N LEU A 111 -6.81 13.37 -10.96
CA LEU A 111 -5.73 13.32 -9.99
C LEU A 111 -5.99 14.30 -8.85
N SER A 112 -5.76 13.86 -7.61
CA SER A 112 -5.71 14.73 -6.43
C SER A 112 -4.33 14.67 -5.78
N LYS A 113 -3.76 15.83 -5.48
CA LYS A 113 -2.50 15.98 -4.76
C LYS A 113 -2.81 16.29 -3.29
N ILE A 114 -2.39 15.41 -2.38
CA ILE A 114 -2.70 15.53 -0.95
C ILE A 114 -1.40 15.58 -0.13
N LYS A 115 -1.24 16.62 0.69
CA LYS A 115 -0.14 16.79 1.64
C LYS A 115 -0.51 16.27 3.01
N ILE A 116 0.12 15.18 3.43
CA ILE A 116 -0.08 14.56 4.74
C ILE A 116 1.09 14.92 5.65
N LYS A 117 0.79 15.50 6.82
CA LYS A 117 1.76 15.68 7.90
C LYS A 117 1.61 14.55 8.90
N LEU A 118 2.52 13.57 8.85
CA LEU A 118 2.54 12.45 9.79
C LEU A 118 3.33 12.82 11.03
N LYS A 119 2.74 12.62 12.21
CA LYS A 119 3.49 12.68 13.48
C LYS A 119 4.30 11.40 13.61
N VAL A 120 5.62 11.53 13.77
CA VAL A 120 6.46 10.38 14.13
C VAL A 120 6.13 9.98 15.56
N MET A 121 5.43 8.87 15.73
CA MET A 121 5.25 8.25 17.03
C MET A 121 6.54 7.48 17.36
N LYS A 122 7.21 7.84 18.46
CA LYS A 122 8.31 7.03 18.98
C LYS A 122 7.70 5.77 19.57
N ASN A 123 7.95 4.62 18.95
CA ASN A 123 7.62 3.34 19.57
C ASN A 123 8.67 3.06 20.63
N ASP A 124 8.32 3.19 21.92
CA ASP A 124 9.22 2.90 23.04
C ASP A 124 9.51 1.39 23.16
N ASN A 125 8.63 0.54 22.60
CA ASN A 125 8.84 -0.89 22.46
C ASN A 125 9.78 -1.20 21.29
N LYS A 126 11.10 -1.13 21.54
CA LYS A 126 12.09 -1.68 20.61
C LYS A 126 11.91 -3.19 20.52
N VAL A 127 11.21 -3.66 19.48
CA VAL A 127 11.11 -5.09 19.18
C VAL A 127 12.52 -5.66 19.00
N VAL A 128 12.88 -6.59 19.87
CA VAL A 128 14.17 -7.27 19.83
C VAL A 128 14.10 -8.31 18.71
N LYS A 129 14.86 -8.10 17.64
CA LYS A 129 14.88 -9.01 16.48
C LYS A 129 15.86 -10.15 16.70
N ALA A 130 15.44 -11.38 16.44
CA ALA A 130 16.31 -12.54 16.40
C ALA A 130 17.28 -12.48 15.20
N ASP A 131 18.48 -13.03 15.34
CA ASP A 131 19.44 -13.15 14.24
C ASP A 131 19.12 -14.35 13.33
N VAL A 132 18.08 -14.23 12.50
CA VAL A 132 17.57 -15.33 11.65
C VAL A 132 18.60 -15.93 10.70
N VAL A 133 19.72 -15.25 10.43
CA VAL A 133 20.84 -15.80 9.63
C VAL A 133 21.40 -17.06 10.30
N GLN A 134 21.34 -17.15 11.62
CA GLN A 134 21.80 -18.30 12.39
C GLN A 134 21.01 -19.59 12.09
N LEU A 135 19.78 -19.48 11.57
CA LEU A 135 18.95 -20.63 11.18
C LEU A 135 19.43 -21.30 9.88
N GLN A 136 20.40 -20.71 9.18
CA GLN A 136 21.10 -21.39 8.08
C GLN A 136 22.01 -22.52 8.60
N ASN A 137 22.41 -22.47 9.87
CA ASN A 137 23.16 -23.56 10.48
C ASN A 137 22.22 -24.75 10.79
N PRO A 138 22.49 -25.95 10.25
CA PRO A 138 21.68 -27.15 10.52
C PRO A 138 21.45 -27.45 12.00
N GLU A 139 22.47 -27.28 12.86
CA GLU A 139 22.35 -27.57 14.30
C GLU A 139 21.34 -26.65 14.97
N LYS A 140 21.40 -25.35 14.66
CA LYS A 140 20.45 -24.37 15.19
C LYS A 140 19.05 -24.56 14.63
N ARG A 141 18.92 -25.05 13.40
CA ARG A 141 17.62 -25.40 12.82
C ARG A 141 16.96 -26.55 13.58
N ILE A 142 17.74 -27.59 13.89
CA ILE A 142 17.24 -28.75 14.67
C ILE A 142 16.83 -28.30 16.07
N ASP A 143 17.66 -27.51 16.77
CA ASP A 143 17.34 -26.98 18.10
C ASP A 143 16.06 -26.11 18.06
N PHE A 144 15.91 -25.29 17.02
CA PHE A 144 14.72 -24.47 16.82
C PHE A 144 13.45 -25.30 16.58
N GLU A 145 13.51 -26.33 15.72
CA GLU A 145 12.38 -27.23 15.46
C GLU A 145 11.98 -28.02 16.71
N LEU A 146 12.95 -28.52 17.49
CA LEU A 146 12.71 -29.21 18.75
C LEU A 146 12.05 -28.29 19.79
N LYS A 147 12.52 -27.06 19.93
CA LYS A 147 11.91 -26.09 20.85
C LYS A 147 10.48 -25.73 20.45
N LEU A 148 10.22 -25.56 19.16
CA LEU A 148 8.86 -25.34 18.66
C LEU A 148 7.96 -26.52 18.96
N ALA A 149 8.42 -27.75 18.71
CA ALA A 149 7.67 -28.97 19.01
C ALA A 149 7.32 -29.06 20.50
N ASN A 150 8.27 -28.76 21.39
CA ASN A 150 8.04 -28.75 22.84
C ASN A 150 7.02 -27.69 23.26
N LYS A 151 7.13 -26.46 22.74
CA LYS A 151 6.16 -25.39 23.03
C LYS A 151 4.76 -25.77 22.54
N PHE A 152 4.61 -26.19 21.29
CA PHE A 152 3.29 -26.58 20.78
C PHE A 152 2.72 -27.83 21.45
N ALA A 153 3.54 -28.78 21.88
CA ALA A 153 3.08 -29.93 22.66
C ALA A 153 2.47 -29.50 24.01
N SER A 154 3.06 -28.50 24.68
CA SER A 154 2.54 -27.98 25.95
C SER A 154 1.23 -27.18 25.84
N LEU A 155 0.79 -26.87 24.61
CA LEU A 155 -0.32 -25.97 24.34
C LEU A 155 -1.55 -26.68 23.74
N LYS A 156 -1.49 -28.00 23.51
CA LYS A 156 -2.56 -28.78 22.84
C LYS A 156 -3.90 -28.81 23.60
N ASP A 157 -3.92 -28.44 24.87
CA ASP A 157 -5.13 -28.48 25.71
C ASP A 157 -5.89 -27.13 25.75
N GLU A 158 -5.34 -26.06 25.18
CA GLU A 158 -6.01 -24.76 25.10
C GLU A 158 -6.63 -24.54 23.72
N ALA A 159 -7.85 -25.05 23.50
CA ALA A 159 -8.65 -24.68 22.33
C ALA A 159 -9.06 -23.20 22.41
N GLY A 160 -8.20 -22.32 21.89
CA GLY A 160 -8.45 -20.89 21.75
C GLY A 160 -9.23 -20.55 20.48
N ASN A 161 -9.74 -19.32 20.41
CA ASN A 161 -10.22 -18.74 19.15
C ASN A 161 -9.03 -18.45 18.20
N LEU A 162 -9.32 -18.25 16.91
CA LEU A 162 -8.32 -17.96 15.87
C LEU A 162 -7.26 -16.92 16.29
N GLU A 163 -7.66 -15.81 16.93
CA GLU A 163 -6.73 -14.75 17.34
C GLU A 163 -5.76 -15.24 18.42
N LYS A 164 -6.25 -15.99 19.42
CA LYS A 164 -5.40 -16.60 20.44
C LYS A 164 -4.46 -17.65 19.82
N ASN A 165 -4.95 -18.45 18.87
CA ASN A 165 -4.14 -19.43 18.16
C ASN A 165 -3.01 -18.75 17.36
N TRP A 166 -3.30 -17.61 16.75
CA TRP A 166 -2.31 -16.76 16.07
C TRP A 166 -1.29 -16.16 17.04
N GLU A 167 -1.72 -15.60 18.17
CA GLU A 167 -0.81 -15.06 19.17
C GLU A 167 0.14 -16.12 19.73
N ILE A 168 -0.38 -17.33 20.01
CA ILE A 168 0.41 -18.47 20.45
C ILE A 168 1.48 -18.83 19.41
N LEU A 169 1.11 -18.96 18.14
CA LEU A 169 2.07 -19.27 17.08
C LEU A 169 3.14 -18.17 16.96
N LYS A 170 2.71 -16.92 16.99
CA LYS A 170 3.58 -15.74 16.90
C LYS A 170 4.57 -15.70 18.05
N GLU A 171 4.11 -15.86 19.28
CA GLU A 171 4.96 -15.88 20.47
C GLU A 171 5.90 -17.08 20.47
N ALA A 172 5.40 -18.30 20.22
CA ALA A 172 6.21 -19.51 20.20
C ALA A 172 7.33 -19.42 19.14
N THR A 173 7.02 -18.91 17.95
CA THR A 173 7.97 -18.76 16.85
C THR A 173 9.02 -17.70 17.16
N THR A 174 8.60 -16.50 17.58
CA THR A 174 9.51 -15.38 17.82
C THR A 174 10.38 -15.59 19.06
N SER A 175 9.82 -16.10 20.15
CA SER A 175 10.56 -16.41 21.39
C SER A 175 11.59 -17.52 21.17
N SER A 176 11.20 -18.63 20.51
CA SER A 176 12.13 -19.72 20.22
C SER A 176 13.26 -19.27 19.29
N ALA A 177 12.95 -18.44 18.28
CA ALA A 177 13.97 -17.91 17.39
C ALA A 177 14.94 -17.01 18.15
N LEU A 178 14.44 -16.21 19.09
CA LEU A 178 15.27 -15.32 19.90
C LEU A 178 16.20 -16.10 20.85
N GLU A 179 15.71 -17.18 21.46
CA GLU A 179 16.51 -18.05 22.32
C GLU A 179 17.63 -18.77 21.55
N VAL A 180 17.33 -19.34 20.38
CA VAL A 180 18.29 -20.15 19.59
C VAL A 180 19.28 -19.27 18.82
N CYS A 181 18.78 -18.20 18.20
CA CYS A 181 19.57 -17.36 17.32
C CYS A 181 20.25 -16.20 18.06
N GLY A 182 19.73 -15.84 19.23
CA GLY A 182 20.14 -14.64 19.95
C GLY A 182 19.67 -13.35 19.27
N LYS A 183 20.01 -12.21 19.90
CA LYS A 183 19.64 -10.87 19.42
C LYS A 183 20.48 -10.49 18.20
N LYS A 184 19.83 -9.99 17.15
CA LYS A 184 20.51 -9.42 15.99
C LYS A 184 21.32 -8.20 16.41
N LYS A 185 22.65 -8.31 16.33
CA LYS A 185 23.56 -7.20 16.62
C LYS A 185 23.50 -6.18 15.49
N LYS A 186 23.54 -4.88 15.85
CA LYS A 186 23.75 -3.81 14.86
C LYS A 186 25.21 -3.85 14.43
N ASN A 187 25.50 -4.50 13.31
CA ASN A 187 26.80 -4.35 12.69
C ASN A 187 26.92 -2.94 12.12
N LYS A 188 28.01 -2.21 12.44
CA LYS A 188 28.47 -1.11 11.58
C LYS A 188 28.60 -1.69 10.19
N LYS A 189 27.96 -1.06 9.20
CA LYS A 189 27.94 -1.55 7.82
C LYS A 189 29.39 -1.76 7.37
N ARG A 190 29.78 -3.00 7.07
CA ARG A 190 31.18 -3.36 6.73
C ARG A 190 31.70 -2.61 5.50
N TRP A 191 30.79 -2.23 4.58
CA TRP A 191 31.06 -1.44 3.38
C TRP A 191 31.08 0.07 3.62
N PHE A 192 30.59 0.55 4.76
CA PHE A 192 30.62 1.97 5.14
C PHE A 192 31.75 2.16 6.15
N ASN A 193 32.97 2.14 5.63
CA ASN A 193 34.19 2.43 6.39
C ASN A 193 34.44 3.94 6.41
N ASN A 194 35.40 4.38 7.25
CA ASN A 194 35.74 5.80 7.40
C ASN A 194 36.13 6.47 6.07
N GLU A 195 36.67 5.68 5.13
CA GLU A 195 37.03 6.14 3.79
C GLU A 195 35.78 6.51 2.97
N VAL A 196 34.79 5.61 2.90
CA VAL A 196 33.49 5.85 2.27
C VAL A 196 32.75 7.00 2.95
N GLU A 197 32.83 7.11 4.27
CA GLU A 197 32.29 8.24 5.02
C GLU A 197 32.92 9.57 4.59
N SER A 198 34.26 9.63 4.49
CA SER A 198 34.97 10.84 4.01
C SER A 198 34.64 11.19 2.56
N LEU A 199 34.45 10.18 1.69
CA LEU A 199 34.07 10.39 0.29
C LEU A 199 32.64 10.93 0.18
N VAL A 200 31.73 10.45 1.02
CA VAL A 200 30.36 10.97 1.12
C VAL A 200 30.36 12.42 1.62
N GLU A 201 31.17 12.76 2.62
CA GLU A 201 31.31 14.13 3.10
C GLU A 201 31.88 15.07 2.03
N LYS A 202 32.95 14.65 1.33
CA LYS A 202 33.51 15.40 0.20
C LYS A 202 32.46 15.61 -0.90
N LYS A 203 31.72 14.57 -1.26
CA LYS A 203 30.64 14.64 -2.25
C LYS A 203 29.54 15.61 -1.81
N VAL A 204 29.13 15.59 -0.55
CA VAL A 204 28.11 16.51 -0.01
C VAL A 204 28.61 17.96 -0.02
N LYS A 205 29.87 18.21 0.37
CA LYS A 205 30.49 19.55 0.31
C LYS A 205 30.57 20.09 -1.13
N LEU A 206 31.02 19.25 -2.07
CA LEU A 206 31.09 19.62 -3.48
C LEU A 206 29.69 19.86 -4.09
N PHE A 207 28.69 19.07 -3.69
CA PHE A 207 27.31 19.26 -4.12
C PHE A 207 26.71 20.57 -3.59
N HIS A 208 26.95 20.92 -2.32
CA HIS A 208 26.53 22.22 -1.79
C HIS A 208 27.23 23.38 -2.50
N LYS A 209 28.53 23.24 -2.81
CA LYS A 209 29.29 24.22 -3.59
C LYS A 209 28.73 24.37 -5.02
N TRP A 210 28.31 23.27 -5.65
CA TRP A 210 27.64 23.27 -6.96
C TRP A 210 26.26 23.97 -6.89
N GLN A 211 25.49 23.77 -5.83
CA GLN A 211 24.19 24.45 -5.67
C GLN A 211 24.32 25.98 -5.48
N THR A 212 25.43 26.45 -4.91
CA THR A 212 25.69 27.90 -4.69
C THR A 212 26.26 28.61 -5.91
N ILE A 213 26.80 27.90 -6.90
CA ILE A 213 27.28 28.47 -8.16
C ILE A 213 26.09 28.39 -9.13
N GLY A 214 25.43 29.53 -9.33
CA GLY A 214 24.06 29.63 -9.86
C GLY A 214 23.73 28.82 -11.12
N LYS A 215 22.44 28.48 -11.22
CA LYS A 215 21.77 28.03 -12.45
C LYS A 215 21.92 29.11 -13.52
N GLY A 216 22.87 28.92 -14.43
CA GLY A 216 22.78 29.48 -15.78
C GLY A 216 21.77 28.68 -16.60
N ASP A 217 21.03 29.39 -17.46
CA ASP A 217 19.89 28.92 -18.21
C ASP A 217 20.10 27.57 -18.92
N GLY A 218 19.09 26.71 -18.79
CA GLY A 218 19.10 25.37 -19.36
C GLY A 218 17.70 24.79 -19.41
N GLN A 219 16.85 25.38 -20.26
CA GLN A 219 15.83 24.60 -20.96
C GLN A 219 16.50 23.39 -21.63
N THR A 220 15.80 22.26 -21.69
CA THR A 220 16.21 20.95 -22.26
C THR A 220 17.02 20.02 -21.36
N ALA A 221 16.34 19.35 -20.43
CA ALA A 221 16.72 18.01 -19.97
C ALA A 221 15.52 17.30 -19.30
N ASN A 222 14.41 17.15 -20.05
CA ASN A 222 13.28 16.34 -19.59
C ASN A 222 12.75 15.46 -20.73
N CYS A 223 13.66 14.70 -21.34
CA CYS A 223 13.31 13.67 -22.32
C CYS A 223 14.39 12.58 -22.33
N SER A 224 14.34 11.69 -21.33
CA SER A 224 15.05 10.40 -21.40
C SER A 224 14.44 9.37 -20.45
N ASN A 225 13.86 9.80 -19.33
CA ASN A 225 13.20 8.89 -18.38
C ASN A 225 11.78 8.45 -18.78
N ARG A 226 11.17 9.05 -19.81
CA ARG A 226 9.81 8.67 -20.25
C ARG A 226 9.80 7.31 -20.94
N GLN A 227 10.74 7.09 -21.88
CA GLN A 227 10.85 5.85 -22.65
C GLN A 227 11.34 4.66 -21.80
N HIS A 228 12.10 4.91 -20.73
CA HIS A 228 12.62 3.83 -19.88
C HIS A 228 11.55 3.18 -18.99
N PHE A 229 10.52 3.92 -18.56
CA PHE A 229 9.46 3.40 -17.69
C PHE A 229 8.20 2.95 -18.45
N GLU A 230 8.04 3.37 -19.71
CA GLU A 230 6.90 2.99 -20.57
C GLU A 230 6.89 1.48 -20.88
N GLY A 231 8.08 0.88 -20.99
CA GLY A 231 8.24 -0.56 -21.17
C GLY A 231 8.38 -1.36 -19.86
N LEU A 232 8.48 -0.71 -18.70
CA LEU A 232 8.72 -1.39 -17.41
C LEU A 232 7.45 -1.51 -16.56
N LEU A 233 6.49 -0.61 -16.77
CA LEU A 233 5.20 -0.58 -16.07
C LEU A 233 4.04 -1.15 -16.91
N ASN A 234 4.26 -1.41 -18.20
CA ASN A 234 3.27 -1.98 -19.12
C ASN A 234 3.60 -3.41 -19.58
N VAL A 235 4.49 -4.13 -18.88
CA VAL A 235 4.65 -5.56 -19.14
C VAL A 235 3.52 -6.30 -18.45
N GLY A 236 2.52 -6.73 -19.23
CA GLY A 236 1.53 -7.72 -18.80
C GLY A 236 0.08 -7.24 -18.65
N LYS A 237 -0.36 -6.17 -19.33
CA LYS A 237 -1.77 -5.75 -19.29
C LYS A 237 -2.70 -6.72 -20.05
N GLU A 238 -2.22 -7.28 -21.15
CA GLU A 238 -3.00 -8.22 -21.99
C GLU A 238 -3.19 -9.59 -21.32
N LEU A 239 -2.31 -10.00 -20.41
CA LEU A 239 -2.46 -11.27 -19.68
C LEU A 239 -3.36 -11.14 -18.44
N ALA A 240 -3.51 -9.93 -17.88
CA ALA A 240 -4.25 -9.71 -16.65
C ALA A 240 -5.76 -9.50 -16.89
N GLU A 241 -6.14 -8.73 -17.91
CA GLU A 241 -7.56 -8.43 -18.20
C GLU A 241 -8.31 -9.64 -18.77
N GLU A 242 -7.67 -10.46 -19.61
CA GLU A 242 -8.26 -11.70 -20.12
C GLU A 242 -8.38 -12.79 -19.03
N THR A 243 -7.52 -12.73 -18.00
CA THR A 243 -7.60 -13.63 -16.83
C THR A 243 -8.67 -13.18 -15.85
N LEU A 244 -8.84 -11.86 -15.64
CA LEU A 244 -9.84 -11.29 -14.74
C LEU A 244 -11.28 -11.46 -15.26
N LEU A 245 -11.51 -11.29 -16.57
CA LEU A 245 -12.84 -11.48 -17.17
C LEU A 245 -13.29 -12.94 -17.24
N LYS A 246 -12.35 -13.89 -17.28
CA LYS A 246 -12.66 -15.34 -17.26
C LYS A 246 -12.98 -15.87 -15.86
N LEU A 247 -12.77 -15.08 -14.81
CA LEU A 247 -13.05 -15.46 -13.42
C LEU A 247 -14.49 -15.14 -12.99
N ASP A 248 -15.16 -14.14 -13.61
CA ASP A 248 -16.53 -13.75 -13.25
C ASP A 248 -17.62 -14.61 -13.92
N GLU A 249 -17.32 -15.31 -15.03
CA GLU A 249 -18.34 -16.10 -15.78
C GLU A 249 -18.38 -17.60 -15.45
N GLN A 250 -17.63 -18.06 -14.44
CA GLN A 250 -17.69 -19.44 -13.95
C GLN A 250 -17.70 -19.53 -12.41
N GLU A 251 -18.64 -18.86 -11.74
CA GLU A 251 -19.14 -19.37 -10.46
C GLU A 251 -20.02 -20.60 -10.75
N SER A 252 -19.36 -21.73 -11.02
CA SER A 252 -19.96 -23.02 -10.66
C SER A 252 -19.87 -23.15 -9.15
N ASP A 253 -20.94 -23.60 -8.49
CA ASP A 253 -21.01 -24.00 -7.07
C ASP A 253 -20.07 -25.19 -6.73
N LEU A 254 -18.81 -25.12 -7.14
CA LEU A 254 -17.75 -26.03 -6.72
C LEU A 254 -17.20 -25.46 -5.42
N GLU A 255 -17.58 -26.06 -4.30
CA GLU A 255 -16.89 -25.86 -3.02
C GLU A 255 -15.39 -26.09 -3.23
N GLU A 256 -14.61 -25.01 -3.28
CA GLU A 256 -13.17 -25.10 -3.41
C GLU A 256 -12.62 -25.79 -2.14
N PRO A 257 -11.91 -26.92 -2.28
CA PRO A 257 -11.50 -27.71 -1.13
C PRO A 257 -10.50 -26.93 -0.26
N TYR A 258 -10.55 -27.16 1.05
CA TYR A 258 -9.61 -26.52 1.97
C TYR A 258 -8.15 -26.87 1.58
N PRO A 259 -7.20 -25.95 1.79
CA PRO A 259 -5.80 -26.18 1.46
C PRO A 259 -5.28 -27.44 2.14
N THR A 260 -4.51 -28.25 1.43
CA THR A 260 -3.90 -29.48 1.92
C THR A 260 -2.59 -29.21 2.67
N GLU A 261 -2.19 -30.10 3.58
CA GLU A 261 -0.91 -29.98 4.32
C GLU A 261 0.29 -29.92 3.37
N ARG A 262 0.20 -30.58 2.21
CA ARG A 262 1.22 -30.56 1.16
C ARG A 262 1.36 -29.18 0.53
N GLU A 263 0.25 -28.54 0.16
CA GLU A 263 0.26 -27.19 -0.41
C GLU A 263 0.88 -26.18 0.56
N ILE A 264 0.52 -26.26 1.84
CA ILE A 264 1.12 -25.42 2.88
C ILE A 264 2.63 -25.67 2.96
N THR A 265 3.06 -26.93 2.96
CA THR A 265 4.48 -27.29 3.03
C THR A 265 5.26 -26.80 1.82
N ASP A 266 4.70 -26.91 0.61
CA ASP A 266 5.35 -26.48 -0.62
C ASP A 266 5.37 -24.95 -0.73
N ALA A 267 4.32 -24.26 -0.27
CA ALA A 267 4.30 -22.81 -0.14
C ALA A 267 5.39 -22.31 0.83
N ILE A 268 5.57 -22.96 1.99
CA ILE A 268 6.63 -22.64 2.95
C ILE A 268 8.01 -22.75 2.30
N LYS A 269 8.27 -23.81 1.53
CA LYS A 269 9.55 -23.99 0.81
C LYS A 269 9.78 -22.88 -0.23
N ALA A 270 8.71 -22.46 -0.92
CA ALA A 270 8.75 -21.44 -1.96
C ALA A 270 8.97 -20.01 -1.44
N LEU A 271 8.83 -19.75 -0.13
CA LEU A 271 9.03 -18.41 0.45
C LEU A 271 10.41 -17.84 0.09
N LYS A 272 10.51 -16.54 -0.17
CA LYS A 272 11.81 -15.89 -0.45
C LYS A 272 12.50 -15.52 0.86
N ASN A 273 13.78 -15.88 0.98
CA ASN A 273 14.60 -15.50 2.13
C ASN A 273 15.01 -14.02 2.06
N ASN A 274 15.47 -13.47 3.18
CA ASN A 274 15.95 -12.11 3.39
C ASN A 274 14.90 -11.03 3.11
N LYS A 275 13.61 -11.39 3.24
CA LYS A 275 12.51 -10.44 3.22
C LYS A 275 12.30 -9.85 4.62
N ALA A 276 11.78 -8.64 4.65
CA ALA A 276 11.42 -8.01 5.92
C ALA A 276 10.24 -8.78 6.53
N ALA A 277 10.34 -9.12 7.82
CA ALA A 277 9.18 -9.59 8.56
C ALA A 277 8.10 -8.50 8.64
N GLY A 278 6.85 -8.96 8.76
CA GLY A 278 5.70 -8.10 9.00
C GLY A 278 5.70 -7.51 10.41
N ILE A 279 4.54 -6.99 10.82
CA ILE A 279 4.32 -6.50 12.18
C ILE A 279 4.48 -7.61 13.23
N ASP A 280 4.25 -8.87 12.81
CA ASP A 280 4.43 -10.10 13.60
C ASP A 280 5.88 -10.43 13.98
N GLY A 281 6.87 -9.85 13.28
CA GLY A 281 8.29 -10.16 13.48
C GLY A 281 8.75 -11.54 12.99
N ILE A 282 7.87 -12.31 12.34
CA ILE A 282 8.17 -13.64 11.80
C ILE A 282 8.82 -13.50 10.43
N HIS A 283 10.04 -14.02 10.29
CA HIS A 283 10.75 -14.03 9.01
C HIS A 283 10.50 -15.35 8.27
N ALA A 284 10.59 -15.33 6.93
CA ALA A 284 10.44 -16.53 6.11
C ALA A 284 11.41 -17.66 6.54
N GLU A 285 12.61 -17.31 6.98
CA GLU A 285 13.61 -18.25 7.51
C GLU A 285 13.12 -18.98 8.76
N MET A 286 12.38 -18.30 9.64
CA MET A 286 11.79 -18.93 10.82
C MET A 286 10.73 -19.94 10.40
N ILE A 287 9.88 -19.58 9.42
CA ILE A 287 8.81 -20.46 8.92
C ILE A 287 9.42 -21.72 8.29
N LYS A 288 10.45 -21.55 7.46
CA LYS A 288 11.17 -22.68 6.85
C LYS A 288 11.93 -23.54 7.86
N ALA A 289 12.54 -22.90 8.86
CA ALA A 289 13.31 -23.60 9.89
C ALA A 289 12.40 -24.38 10.86
N GLY A 290 11.16 -23.94 11.06
CA GLY A 290 10.21 -24.60 11.97
C GLY A 290 9.68 -25.95 11.49
N GLY A 291 10.06 -26.37 10.28
CA GLY A 291 9.92 -27.73 9.79
C GLY A 291 8.48 -28.21 9.75
N THR A 292 8.29 -29.51 10.00
CA THR A 292 6.96 -30.14 9.89
C THR A 292 6.03 -29.70 11.01
N THR A 293 6.58 -29.43 12.20
CA THR A 293 5.83 -28.98 13.37
C THR A 293 5.10 -27.67 13.09
N LEU A 294 5.82 -26.67 12.58
CA LEU A 294 5.22 -25.37 12.29
C LEU A 294 4.29 -25.44 11.07
N ALA A 295 4.64 -26.24 10.06
CA ALA A 295 3.78 -26.45 8.88
C ALA A 295 2.41 -27.04 9.27
N LYS A 296 2.38 -28.02 10.18
CA LYS A 296 1.13 -28.61 10.70
C LYS A 296 0.27 -27.61 11.44
N TYR A 297 0.89 -26.78 12.28
CA TYR A 297 0.16 -25.75 13.02
C TYR A 297 -0.42 -24.69 12.08
N LEU A 298 0.36 -24.25 11.08
CA LEU A 298 -0.13 -23.33 10.04
C LEU A 298 -1.26 -23.94 9.24
N TYR A 299 -1.17 -25.22 8.86
CA TYR A 299 -2.25 -25.93 8.17
C TYR A 299 -3.54 -25.93 9.00
N GLN A 300 -3.48 -26.27 10.29
CA GLN A 300 -4.66 -26.25 11.17
C GLN A 300 -5.28 -24.85 11.23
N MET A 301 -4.45 -23.81 11.35
CA MET A 301 -4.90 -22.42 11.36
C MET A 301 -5.52 -21.99 10.03
N PHE A 302 -4.94 -22.36 8.89
CA PHE A 302 -5.52 -22.05 7.58
C PHE A 302 -6.87 -22.74 7.37
N VAL A 303 -7.03 -23.98 7.85
CA VAL A 303 -8.33 -24.67 7.84
C VAL A 303 -9.36 -23.95 8.71
N GLU A 304 -8.95 -23.44 9.88
CA GLU A 304 -9.83 -22.65 10.75
C GLU A 304 -10.23 -21.32 10.09
N ILE A 305 -9.28 -20.60 9.49
CA ILE A 305 -9.51 -19.38 8.72
C ILE A 305 -10.50 -19.62 7.59
N TRP A 306 -10.30 -20.71 6.84
CA TRP A 306 -11.17 -21.09 5.72
C TRP A 306 -12.60 -21.36 6.18
N LYS A 307 -12.78 -22.09 7.29
CA LYS A 307 -14.11 -22.41 7.85
C LYS A 307 -14.81 -21.22 8.50
N ALA A 308 -14.04 -20.34 9.13
CA ALA A 308 -14.59 -19.20 9.88
C ALA A 308 -14.75 -17.94 9.01
N GLU A 309 -14.19 -17.94 7.80
CA GLU A 309 -14.09 -16.80 6.88
C GLU A 309 -13.53 -15.54 7.57
N LYS A 310 -12.60 -15.76 8.50
CA LYS A 310 -11.98 -14.73 9.34
C LYS A 310 -10.48 -14.92 9.33
N VAL A 311 -9.76 -13.81 9.26
CA VAL A 311 -8.30 -13.77 9.34
C VAL A 311 -7.84 -13.04 10.60
N PRO A 312 -6.65 -13.34 11.13
CA PRO A 312 -6.09 -12.59 12.26
C PRO A 312 -5.97 -11.10 11.94
N GLU A 313 -6.17 -10.24 12.95
CA GLU A 313 -6.11 -8.79 12.74
C GLU A 313 -4.74 -8.29 12.23
N ASP A 314 -3.66 -8.99 12.59
CA ASP A 314 -2.32 -8.63 12.13
C ASP A 314 -2.18 -8.75 10.61
N TRP A 315 -2.96 -9.62 9.96
CA TRP A 315 -2.85 -9.89 8.54
C TRP A 315 -3.52 -8.81 7.68
N VAL A 316 -4.44 -8.04 8.27
CA VAL A 316 -5.05 -6.87 7.61
C VAL A 316 -4.28 -5.57 7.87
N LYS A 317 -3.22 -5.60 8.70
CA LYS A 317 -2.41 -4.43 9.05
C LYS A 317 -1.19 -4.33 8.12
N ALA A 318 -1.04 -3.20 7.42
CA ALA A 318 0.14 -2.90 6.59
C ALA A 318 1.03 -1.84 7.24
N VAL A 319 2.33 -2.12 7.36
CA VAL A 319 3.32 -1.13 7.83
C VAL A 319 3.92 -0.40 6.62
N VAL A 320 3.48 0.83 6.41
CA VAL A 320 4.02 1.70 5.36
C VAL A 320 5.18 2.53 5.93
N VAL A 321 6.40 2.24 5.50
CA VAL A 321 7.59 3.03 5.84
C VAL A 321 7.90 3.98 4.69
N PRO A 322 7.59 5.30 4.80
CA PRO A 322 7.93 6.25 3.76
C PRO A 322 9.45 6.39 3.65
N LEU A 323 10.00 6.00 2.50
CA LEU A 323 11.41 6.23 2.17
C LEU A 323 11.53 7.59 1.48
N PHE A 324 11.99 8.59 2.23
CA PHE A 324 12.27 9.90 1.67
C PHE A 324 13.49 9.84 0.74
N LYS A 325 13.29 10.13 -0.55
CA LYS A 325 14.39 10.43 -1.46
C LYS A 325 15.14 11.67 -0.95
N LYS A 326 16.45 11.73 -1.19
CA LYS A 326 17.32 12.82 -0.73
C LYS A 326 16.85 14.14 -1.39
N GLY A 327 16.44 15.11 -0.57
CA GLY A 327 15.81 16.37 -0.94
C GLY A 327 15.23 17.06 0.30
N ASP A 328 14.64 18.24 0.12
CA ASP A 328 14.23 19.10 1.22
C ASP A 328 13.24 18.42 2.17
N ARG A 329 13.54 18.46 3.48
CA ARG A 329 12.77 17.77 4.54
C ARG A 329 11.78 18.69 5.23
N SER A 330 11.69 19.94 4.78
CA SER A 330 10.62 20.87 5.10
C SER A 330 9.69 21.01 3.90
N ILE A 331 8.42 20.65 4.08
CA ILE A 331 7.32 21.25 3.32
C ILE A 331 6.28 21.75 4.30
#